data_AF-A0A929DB82-F1
#
_entry.id   AF-A0A929DB82-F1
#
_cell.length_a   1.000
_cell.length_b   1.000
_cell.length_c   1.000
_cell.angle_alpha   90.00
_cell.angle_beta   90.00
_cell.angle_gamma   90.00
#
_symmetry.space_group_name_H-M   'P 1'
#
loop_
_entity.id
_entity.type
_entity.pdbx_description
1 polymer ?
#
loop_
_entity_poly.entity_id
_entity_poly.type
_entity_poly.pdbx_seq_one_letter_code
_entity_poly.pdbx_strand_id
1 'polypeptide(L)'
;MNRLKRAYYYAVLGAMGGLFGWQVTETLELAGGQNVYLSNVFVGGAIGLCVGLFIGFAEGLLTRSLLRIVRAGFVGGLIGLIAGAVGLPLGEYVFQLSGGEILGRALGWATFGLLVGLAEGITGGTQMYKGALGGLIGGAVGGVILELARIALDDPLLGKSVGLVLLGGSVGAFIALIVVLLSRAWLEVKSGKLQGTEFILDKFLPLKGPAAIIGSSVLKADIALTDPDVAPQHAQLKGADTHFTLQDMSMGQGTFVNGKRIEVQRLANRQVIRVGDTELVYHEKR
;
A
#
# COMPACT_ATOMS: atom_id res chain seq x y z
N MET A 1 6.91 11.62 -1.99
CA MET A 1 5.82 11.75 -2.96
C MET A 1 4.60 12.43 -2.32
N ASN A 2 3.93 13.34 -3.02
CA ASN A 2 2.65 13.93 -2.58
C ASN A 2 1.50 12.90 -2.72
N ARG A 3 0.44 13.04 -1.93
CA ARG A 3 -0.77 12.19 -1.86
C ARG A 3 -1.36 11.83 -3.22
N LEU A 4 -1.55 12.81 -4.10
CA LEU A 4 -2.13 12.58 -5.44
C LEU A 4 -1.24 11.68 -6.29
N LYS A 5 0.08 11.91 -6.25
CA LYS A 5 1.04 11.04 -6.94
C LYS A 5 1.00 9.63 -6.36
N ARG A 6 0.85 9.47 -5.04
CA ARG A 6 0.68 8.14 -4.42
C ARG A 6 -0.51 7.38 -4.99
N ALA A 7 -1.69 8.02 -5.07
CA ALA A 7 -2.87 7.40 -5.67
C ALA A 7 -2.63 7.01 -7.14
N TYR A 8 -1.98 7.89 -7.91
CA TYR A 8 -1.64 7.62 -9.31
C TYR A 8 -0.73 6.39 -9.48
N TYR A 9 0.39 6.30 -8.76
CA TYR A 9 1.31 5.17 -8.90
C TYR A 9 0.67 3.84 -8.47
N TYR A 10 -0.12 3.84 -7.40
CA TYR A 10 -0.86 2.66 -6.97
C TYR A 10 -1.89 2.23 -8.02
N ALA A 11 -2.59 3.17 -8.65
CA ALA A 11 -3.52 2.87 -9.73
C ALA A 11 -2.83 2.28 -10.96
N VAL A 12 -1.74 2.91 -11.43
CA VAL A 12 -1.00 2.44 -12.61
C VAL A 12 -0.36 1.08 -12.36
N LEU A 13 0.30 0.88 -11.21
CA LEU A 13 0.95 -0.39 -10.91
C LEU A 13 -0.07 -1.48 -10.58
N GLY A 14 -1.19 -1.14 -9.94
CA GLY A 14 -2.32 -2.06 -9.79
C GLY A 14 -2.87 -2.51 -11.15
N ALA A 15 -3.01 -1.60 -12.10
CA ALA A 15 -3.45 -1.91 -13.47
C ALA A 15 -2.45 -2.81 -14.21
N MET A 16 -1.14 -2.55 -14.06
CA MET A 16 -0.09 -3.46 -14.56
C MET A 16 -0.18 -4.84 -13.91
N GLY A 17 -0.40 -4.90 -12.59
CA GLY A 17 -0.63 -6.16 -11.88
C GLY A 17 -1.81 -6.95 -12.42
N GLY A 18 -2.90 -6.25 -12.79
CA GLY A 18 -4.06 -6.84 -13.48
C GLY A 18 -3.71 -7.37 -14.89
N LEU A 19 -2.93 -6.62 -15.67
CA LEU A 19 -2.50 -7.02 -17.02
C LEU A 19 -1.61 -8.27 -16.99
N PHE A 20 -0.58 -8.27 -16.15
CA PHE A 20 0.31 -9.42 -15.99
C PHE A 20 -0.43 -10.61 -15.35
N GLY A 21 -1.31 -10.34 -14.39
CA GLY A 21 -2.18 -11.36 -13.80
C GLY A 21 -3.03 -12.04 -14.86
N TRP A 22 -3.69 -11.27 -15.74
CA TRP A 22 -4.44 -11.81 -16.87
C TRP A 22 -3.59 -12.71 -17.76
N GLN A 23 -2.43 -12.22 -18.21
CA GLN A 23 -1.53 -12.96 -19.11
C GLN A 23 -1.12 -14.31 -18.50
N VAL A 24 -0.79 -14.32 -17.20
CA VAL A 24 -0.43 -15.54 -16.49
C VAL A 24 -1.63 -16.48 -16.37
N THR A 25 -2.81 -15.97 -16.01
CA THR A 25 -4.01 -16.82 -15.89
C THR A 25 -4.43 -17.46 -17.19
N GLU A 26 -4.25 -16.81 -18.34
CA GLU A 26 -4.56 -17.40 -19.64
C GLU A 26 -3.69 -18.62 -19.93
N THR A 27 -2.40 -18.54 -19.59
CA THR A 27 -1.49 -19.70 -19.72
C THR A 27 -1.81 -20.83 -18.73
N LEU A 28 -2.31 -20.51 -17.54
CA LEU A 28 -2.68 -21.48 -16.51
C LEU A 28 -4.01 -22.16 -16.79
N GLU A 29 -5.00 -21.45 -17.33
CA GLU A 29 -6.29 -22.01 -17.73
C GLU A 29 -6.12 -23.04 -18.86
N LEU A 30 -5.16 -22.82 -19.76
CA LEU A 30 -4.77 -23.81 -20.77
C LEU A 30 -4.13 -25.08 -20.18
N ALA A 31 -3.61 -25.00 -18.96
CA ALA A 31 -2.95 -26.10 -18.25
C ALA A 31 -3.82 -26.75 -17.13
N GLY A 32 -4.97 -26.16 -16.81
CA GLY A 32 -5.81 -26.54 -15.67
C GLY A 32 -6.67 -27.78 -15.94
N GLY A 33 -6.48 -28.84 -15.13
CA GLY A 33 -7.31 -30.05 -15.17
C GLY A 33 -8.75 -29.87 -14.67
N GLN A 34 -9.54 -30.96 -14.64
CA GLN A 34 -11.01 -30.95 -14.49
C GLN A 34 -11.59 -30.39 -13.15
N ASN A 35 -10.79 -30.01 -12.15
CA ASN A 35 -11.29 -29.58 -10.84
C ASN A 35 -11.37 -28.05 -10.72
N VAL A 36 -12.59 -27.50 -10.82
CA VAL A 36 -12.90 -26.07 -10.79
C VAL A 36 -12.38 -25.36 -9.53
N TYR A 37 -12.47 -26.01 -8.36
CA TYR A 37 -12.01 -25.40 -7.11
C TYR A 37 -10.49 -25.23 -7.06
N LEU A 38 -9.75 -26.25 -7.51
CA LEU A 38 -8.29 -26.17 -7.59
C LEU A 38 -7.86 -25.13 -8.63
N SER A 39 -8.57 -25.04 -9.76
CA SER A 39 -8.33 -24.00 -10.77
C SER A 39 -8.48 -22.59 -10.17
N ASN A 40 -9.54 -22.33 -9.41
CA ASN A 40 -9.74 -21.03 -8.75
C ASN A 40 -8.63 -20.68 -7.75
N VAL A 41 -8.07 -21.66 -7.04
CA VAL A 41 -6.93 -21.44 -6.13
C VAL A 41 -5.69 -21.01 -6.91
N PHE A 42 -5.37 -21.68 -8.02
CA PHE A 42 -4.20 -21.35 -8.83
C PHE A 42 -4.36 -20.02 -9.58
N VAL A 43 -5.51 -19.80 -10.21
CA VAL A 43 -5.84 -18.54 -10.91
C VAL A 43 -5.84 -17.37 -9.93
N GLY A 44 -6.51 -17.53 -8.79
CA GLY A 44 -6.54 -16.53 -7.73
C GLY A 44 -5.14 -16.22 -7.20
N GLY A 45 -4.33 -17.26 -6.95
CA GLY A 45 -2.95 -17.12 -6.50
C GLY A 45 -2.07 -16.40 -7.51
N ALA A 46 -2.23 -16.68 -8.81
CA ALA A 46 -1.48 -15.99 -9.87
C ALA A 46 -1.83 -14.50 -9.97
N ILE A 47 -3.12 -14.16 -9.98
CA ILE A 47 -3.58 -12.77 -9.98
C ILE A 47 -3.08 -12.05 -8.72
N GLY A 48 -3.26 -12.68 -7.57
CA GLY A 48 -2.83 -12.14 -6.28
C GLY A 48 -1.32 -11.91 -6.21
N LEU A 49 -0.51 -12.82 -6.78
CA LEU A 49 0.93 -12.65 -6.88
C LEU A 49 1.29 -11.44 -7.73
N CYS A 50 0.72 -11.31 -8.92
CA CYS A 50 1.01 -10.20 -9.82
C CYS A 50 0.58 -8.86 -9.20
N VAL A 51 -0.66 -8.75 -8.74
CA VAL A 51 -1.18 -7.54 -8.12
C VAL A 51 -0.39 -7.17 -6.86
N GLY A 52 -0.13 -8.14 -5.97
CA GLY A 52 0.66 -7.92 -4.75
C GLY A 52 2.10 -7.47 -5.05
N LEU A 53 2.73 -8.03 -6.09
CA LEU A 53 4.08 -7.66 -6.50
C LEU A 53 4.14 -6.22 -6.99
N PHE A 54 3.23 -5.82 -7.88
CA PHE A 54 3.22 -4.47 -8.42
C PHE A 54 2.79 -3.40 -7.40
N ILE A 55 1.83 -3.71 -6.50
CA ILE A 55 1.50 -2.80 -5.41
C ILE A 55 2.67 -2.67 -4.42
N GLY A 56 3.37 -3.77 -4.11
CA GLY A 56 4.59 -3.72 -3.30
C GLY A 56 5.70 -2.88 -3.96
N PHE A 57 5.83 -2.92 -5.28
CA PHE A 57 6.71 -1.99 -6.01
C PHE A 57 6.25 -0.54 -5.88
N ALA A 58 4.94 -0.27 -5.93
CA ALA A 58 4.39 1.08 -5.73
C ALA A 58 4.79 1.65 -4.37
N GLU A 59 4.74 0.82 -3.33
CA GLU A 59 5.18 1.20 -1.99
C GLU A 59 6.69 1.45 -1.95
N GLY A 60 7.50 0.53 -2.48
CA GLY A 60 8.94 0.69 -2.47
C GLY A 60 9.43 1.91 -3.27
N LEU A 61 8.74 2.28 -4.35
CA LEU A 61 9.06 3.47 -5.16
C LEU A 61 8.97 4.77 -4.34
N LEU A 62 8.17 4.78 -3.26
CA LEU A 62 8.13 5.91 -2.32
C LEU A 62 9.48 6.18 -1.66
N THR A 63 10.30 5.14 -1.49
CA THR A 63 11.56 5.20 -0.74
C THR A 63 12.79 5.49 -1.61
N ARG A 64 12.62 5.62 -2.94
CA ARG A 64 13.68 5.85 -3.93
C ARG A 64 14.89 4.89 -3.84
N SER A 65 14.71 3.71 -3.25
CA SER A 65 15.75 2.68 -3.12
C SER A 65 15.36 1.41 -3.87
N LEU A 66 16.23 0.97 -4.77
CA LEU A 66 16.01 -0.24 -5.57
C LEU A 66 15.83 -1.49 -4.68
N LEU A 67 16.65 -1.60 -3.62
CA LEU A 67 16.59 -2.74 -2.71
C LEU A 67 15.25 -2.82 -1.96
N ARG A 68 14.71 -1.66 -1.53
CA ARG A 68 13.39 -1.61 -0.89
C ARG A 68 12.26 -1.88 -1.89
N ILE A 69 12.38 -1.41 -3.13
CA ILE A 69 11.43 -1.74 -4.21
C ILE A 69 11.35 -3.24 -4.41
N VAL A 70 12.49 -3.90 -4.66
CA VAL A 70 12.54 -5.33 -4.91
C VAL A 70 12.02 -6.12 -3.70
N ARG A 71 12.44 -5.77 -2.49
CA ARG A 71 11.99 -6.46 -1.27
C ARG A 71 10.50 -6.28 -1.02
N ALA A 72 9.98 -5.06 -1.14
CA ALA A 72 8.56 -4.77 -0.93
C ALA A 72 7.69 -5.48 -1.97
N GLY A 73 8.11 -5.47 -3.25
CA GLY A 73 7.42 -6.23 -4.30
C GLY A 73 7.47 -7.73 -4.09
N PHE A 74 8.61 -8.30 -3.71
CA PHE A 74 8.72 -9.75 -3.48
C PHE A 74 7.86 -10.21 -2.29
N VAL A 75 7.94 -9.50 -1.16
CA VAL A 75 7.10 -9.82 0.01
C VAL A 75 5.62 -9.59 -0.31
N GLY A 76 5.28 -8.48 -0.97
CA GLY A 76 3.92 -8.18 -1.41
C GLY A 76 3.37 -9.24 -2.36
N GLY A 77 4.17 -9.74 -3.28
CA GLY A 77 3.81 -10.82 -4.20
C GLY A 77 3.56 -12.15 -3.49
N LEU A 78 4.37 -12.52 -2.49
CA LEU A 78 4.17 -13.77 -1.72
C LEU A 78 2.90 -13.73 -0.87
N ILE A 79 2.65 -12.62 -0.17
CA ILE A 79 1.43 -12.47 0.63
C ILE A 79 0.22 -12.33 -0.31
N GLY A 80 0.39 -11.62 -1.43
CA GLY A 80 -0.60 -11.50 -2.50
C GLY A 80 -1.00 -12.85 -3.09
N LEU A 81 -0.03 -13.76 -3.29
CA LEU A 81 -0.30 -15.13 -3.74
C LEU A 81 -1.24 -15.85 -2.76
N ILE A 82 -0.95 -15.80 -1.47
CA ILE A 82 -1.79 -16.44 -0.44
C ILE A 82 -3.17 -15.79 -0.41
N ALA A 83 -3.22 -14.46 -0.39
CA ALA A 83 -4.46 -13.69 -0.37
C ALA A 83 -5.33 -13.97 -1.60
N GLY A 84 -4.73 -14.11 -2.78
CA GLY A 84 -5.45 -14.42 -4.01
C GLY A 84 -5.91 -15.87 -4.09
N ALA A 85 -5.05 -16.81 -3.67
CA ALA A 85 -5.35 -18.25 -3.64
C ALA A 85 -6.53 -18.58 -2.70
N VAL A 86 -6.66 -17.82 -1.62
CA VAL A 86 -7.81 -17.90 -0.69
C VAL A 86 -8.97 -17.04 -1.18
N GLY A 87 -8.67 -15.84 -1.70
CA GLY A 87 -9.67 -14.83 -1.99
C GLY A 87 -10.54 -15.11 -3.20
N LEU A 88 -10.01 -15.73 -4.25
CA LEU A 88 -10.82 -16.04 -5.43
C LEU A 88 -11.84 -17.16 -5.16
N PRO A 89 -11.48 -18.30 -4.52
CA PRO A 89 -12.48 -19.29 -4.10
C PRO A 89 -13.52 -18.74 -3.12
N LEU A 90 -13.11 -17.91 -2.16
CA LEU A 90 -14.06 -17.27 -1.24
C LEU A 90 -14.98 -16.28 -1.97
N GLY A 91 -14.44 -15.50 -2.91
CA GLY A 91 -15.22 -14.59 -3.74
C GLY A 91 -16.24 -15.34 -4.61
N GLU A 92 -15.84 -16.48 -5.18
CA GLU A 92 -16.74 -17.36 -5.94
C GLU A 92 -17.85 -17.95 -5.05
N TYR A 93 -17.51 -18.36 -3.82
CA TYR A 93 -18.51 -18.82 -2.85
C TYR A 93 -19.52 -17.71 -2.50
N VAL A 94 -19.05 -16.48 -2.27
CA VAL A 94 -19.90 -15.30 -2.03
C VAL A 94 -20.79 -15.00 -3.24
N PHE A 95 -20.23 -15.10 -4.45
CA PHE A 95 -20.96 -14.93 -5.70
C PHE A 95 -22.12 -15.94 -5.81
N GLN A 96 -21.87 -17.22 -5.55
CA GLN A 96 -22.90 -18.27 -5.60
C GLN A 96 -24.02 -18.05 -4.59
N LEU A 97 -23.70 -17.57 -3.37
CA LEU A 97 -24.70 -17.24 -2.36
C LEU A 97 -25.59 -16.05 -2.75
N SER A 98 -25.08 -15.13 -3.55
CA SER A 98 -25.76 -13.88 -3.91
C SER A 98 -26.76 -13.99 -5.08
N GLY A 99 -26.89 -15.18 -5.70
CA GLY A 99 -27.83 -15.39 -6.80
C GLY A 99 -27.29 -15.10 -8.21
N GLY A 100 -26.00 -14.79 -8.35
CA GLY A 100 -25.30 -14.88 -9.65
C GLY A 100 -25.34 -13.66 -10.56
N GLU A 101 -25.83 -12.51 -10.09
CA GLU A 101 -25.95 -11.28 -10.90
C GLU A 101 -24.69 -10.38 -10.85
N ILE A 102 -24.73 -9.22 -11.52
CA ILE A 102 -23.66 -8.21 -11.54
C ILE A 102 -23.24 -7.83 -10.12
N LEU A 103 -24.21 -7.64 -9.21
CA LEU A 103 -23.95 -7.35 -7.80
C LEU A 103 -23.22 -8.49 -7.10
N GLY A 104 -23.53 -9.74 -7.44
CA GLY A 104 -22.83 -10.90 -6.92
C GLY A 104 -21.35 -10.92 -7.33
N ARG A 105 -21.06 -10.60 -8.60
CA ARG A 105 -19.68 -10.52 -9.08
C ARG A 105 -18.92 -9.39 -8.40
N ALA A 106 -19.58 -8.25 -8.20
CA ALA A 106 -19.00 -7.14 -7.45
C ALA A 106 -18.68 -7.55 -6.00
N LEU A 107 -19.54 -8.30 -5.32
CA LEU A 107 -19.29 -8.82 -3.98
C LEU A 107 -18.12 -9.81 -3.95
N GLY A 108 -18.04 -10.73 -4.92
CA GLY A 108 -16.91 -11.66 -5.02
C GLY A 108 -15.57 -10.93 -5.19
N TRP A 109 -15.51 -9.93 -6.07
CA TRP A 109 -14.33 -9.09 -6.25
C TRP A 109 -14.05 -8.17 -5.06
N ALA A 110 -15.08 -7.75 -4.31
CA ALA A 110 -14.91 -7.02 -3.07
C ALA A 110 -14.24 -7.89 -1.99
N THR A 111 -14.63 -9.16 -1.87
CA THR A 111 -13.98 -10.13 -0.97
C THR A 111 -12.53 -10.38 -1.36
N PHE A 112 -12.26 -10.57 -2.65
CA PHE A 112 -10.89 -10.70 -3.17
C PHE A 112 -10.06 -9.45 -2.86
N GLY A 113 -10.60 -8.27 -3.19
CA GLY A 113 -9.95 -6.99 -2.96
C GLY A 113 -9.67 -6.72 -1.48
N LEU A 114 -10.60 -7.10 -0.58
CA LEU A 114 -10.40 -7.01 0.87
C LEU A 114 -9.17 -7.80 1.33
N LEU A 115 -9.01 -9.03 0.86
CA LEU A 115 -7.89 -9.89 1.25
C LEU A 115 -6.56 -9.40 0.68
N VAL A 116 -6.56 -8.94 -0.56
CA VAL A 116 -5.38 -8.29 -1.17
C VAL A 116 -5.03 -6.99 -0.43
N GLY A 117 -6.02 -6.20 -0.04
CA GLY A 117 -5.83 -4.97 0.74
C GLY A 117 -5.32 -5.23 2.16
N LEU A 118 -5.80 -6.29 2.81
CA LEU A 118 -5.25 -6.75 4.10
C LEU A 118 -3.78 -7.14 3.96
N ALA A 119 -3.47 -7.93 2.93
CA ALA A 119 -2.11 -8.35 2.61
C ALA A 119 -1.17 -7.16 2.38
N GLU A 120 -1.60 -6.16 1.62
CA GLU A 120 -0.85 -4.92 1.39
C GLU A 120 -0.61 -4.15 2.69
N GLY A 121 -1.59 -4.09 3.60
CA GLY A 121 -1.39 -3.40 4.87
C GLY A 121 -0.44 -4.10 5.84
N ILE A 122 -0.04 -5.36 5.59
CA ILE A 122 0.99 -6.06 6.39
C ILE A 122 2.39 -5.56 6.01
N THR A 123 2.64 -5.43 4.71
CA THR A 123 3.90 -4.95 4.13
C THR A 123 3.98 -3.43 4.17
N GLY A 124 2.81 -2.81 3.95
CA GLY A 124 2.47 -1.42 3.97
C GLY A 124 2.89 -0.77 5.27
N GLY A 125 3.61 0.35 5.24
CA GLY A 125 3.79 1.23 6.40
C GLY A 125 2.47 1.81 6.96
N THR A 126 1.31 1.24 6.63
CA THR A 126 -0.04 1.71 6.95
C THR A 126 -0.75 0.70 7.88
N GLN A 127 -1.93 1.07 8.40
CA GLN A 127 -2.72 0.17 9.23
C GLN A 127 -3.49 -0.82 8.34
N MET A 128 -3.39 -2.12 8.65
CA MET A 128 -4.00 -3.22 7.88
C MET A 128 -5.46 -2.98 7.46
N TYR A 129 -6.29 -2.45 8.36
CA TYR A 129 -7.71 -2.22 8.07
C TYR A 129 -7.95 -1.14 7.00
N LYS A 130 -7.03 -0.18 6.81
CA LYS A 130 -7.17 0.86 5.77
C LYS A 130 -6.94 0.26 4.40
N GLY A 131 -5.91 -0.58 4.27
CA GLY A 131 -5.67 -1.36 3.06
C GLY A 131 -6.87 -2.26 2.76
N ALA A 132 -7.37 -2.99 3.76
CA ALA A 132 -8.56 -3.85 3.64
C ALA A 132 -9.80 -3.10 3.12
N LEU A 133 -10.11 -1.94 3.70
CA LEU A 133 -11.26 -1.14 3.32
C LEU A 133 -11.11 -0.57 1.90
N GLY A 134 -9.92 -0.07 1.55
CA GLY A 134 -9.64 0.38 0.19
C GLY A 134 -9.69 -0.75 -0.83
N GLY A 135 -9.20 -1.93 -0.48
CA GLY A 135 -9.28 -3.13 -1.30
C GLY A 135 -10.73 -3.61 -1.49
N LEU A 136 -11.55 -3.58 -0.43
CA LEU A 136 -12.97 -3.92 -0.49
C LEU A 136 -13.74 -3.00 -1.45
N ILE A 137 -13.60 -1.68 -1.28
CA ILE A 137 -14.28 -0.69 -2.12
C ILE A 137 -13.75 -0.78 -3.56
N GLY A 138 -12.43 -0.82 -3.73
CA GLY A 138 -11.81 -0.90 -5.04
C GLY A 138 -12.11 -2.19 -5.78
N GLY A 139 -12.24 -3.31 -5.06
CA GLY A 139 -12.66 -4.61 -5.58
C GLY A 139 -14.12 -4.61 -5.99
N ALA A 140 -15.02 -4.03 -5.20
CA ALA A 140 -16.42 -3.89 -5.57
C ALA A 140 -16.60 -3.03 -6.82
N VAL A 141 -16.02 -1.83 -6.83
CA VAL A 141 -16.08 -0.89 -7.96
C VAL A 141 -15.42 -1.50 -9.20
N GLY A 142 -14.23 -2.08 -9.03
CA GLY A 142 -13.49 -2.72 -10.11
C GLY A 142 -14.19 -3.97 -10.65
N GLY A 143 -14.89 -4.72 -9.81
CA GLY A 143 -15.69 -5.88 -10.21
C GLY A 143 -16.88 -5.51 -11.08
N VAL A 144 -17.56 -4.40 -10.77
CA VAL A 144 -18.60 -3.83 -11.65
C VAL A 144 -18.00 -3.38 -12.98
N ILE A 145 -16.88 -2.66 -12.95
CA ILE A 145 -16.20 -2.20 -14.18
C ILE A 145 -15.76 -3.39 -15.04
N LEU A 146 -15.24 -4.45 -14.42
CA LEU A 146 -14.85 -5.68 -15.10
C LEU A 146 -16.05 -6.33 -15.78
N GLU A 147 -17.21 -6.37 -15.14
CA GLU A 147 -18.41 -6.93 -15.73
C GLU A 147 -18.92 -6.09 -16.90
N LEU A 148 -18.92 -4.76 -16.75
CA LEU A 148 -19.27 -3.85 -17.83
C LEU A 148 -18.31 -3.98 -19.02
N ALA A 149 -17.01 -4.16 -18.79
CA ALA A 149 -16.04 -4.39 -19.84
C ALA A 149 -16.30 -5.69 -20.60
N ARG A 150 -16.71 -6.77 -19.90
CA ARG A 150 -17.08 -8.04 -20.53
C ARG A 150 -18.36 -7.95 -21.36
N ILE A 151 -19.32 -7.15 -20.93
CA ILE A 151 -20.59 -6.95 -21.65
C ILE A 151 -20.39 -6.03 -22.85
N ALA A 152 -19.55 -4.99 -22.71
CA ALA A 152 -19.36 -3.97 -23.74
C ALA A 152 -18.39 -4.38 -24.86
N LEU A 153 -17.51 -5.36 -24.61
CA LEU A 153 -16.53 -5.84 -25.57
C LEU A 153 -16.98 -7.21 -26.13
N ASP A 154 -17.24 -7.27 -27.43
CA ASP A 154 -17.70 -8.49 -28.11
C ASP A 154 -16.67 -9.64 -28.08
N ASP A 155 -15.38 -9.31 -27.90
CA ASP A 155 -14.30 -10.28 -27.76
C ASP A 155 -14.10 -10.69 -26.29
N PRO A 156 -14.32 -11.97 -25.92
CA PRO A 156 -14.17 -12.45 -24.54
C PRO A 156 -12.78 -12.23 -23.94
N LEU A 157 -11.72 -12.33 -24.75
CA LEU A 157 -10.34 -12.15 -24.29
C LEU A 157 -10.05 -10.68 -23.99
N LEU A 158 -10.49 -9.78 -24.88
CA LEU A 158 -10.39 -8.35 -24.65
C LEU A 158 -11.22 -7.89 -23.45
N GLY A 159 -12.44 -8.43 -23.29
CA GLY A 159 -13.29 -8.19 -22.12
C GLY A 159 -12.61 -8.57 -20.81
N LYS A 160 -11.99 -9.75 -20.75
CA LYS A 160 -11.28 -10.24 -19.56
C LYS A 160 -10.02 -9.42 -19.26
N SER A 161 -9.20 -9.14 -20.26
CA SER A 161 -7.94 -8.39 -20.09
C SER A 161 -8.19 -6.95 -19.64
N VAL A 162 -9.03 -6.21 -20.35
CA VAL A 162 -9.41 -4.83 -20.00
C VAL A 162 -10.07 -4.80 -18.63
N GLY A 163 -10.97 -5.74 -18.36
CA GLY A 163 -11.64 -5.85 -17.06
C GLY A 163 -10.67 -6.06 -15.90
N LEU A 164 -9.68 -6.96 -16.03
CA LEU A 164 -8.67 -7.22 -14.99
C LEU A 164 -7.70 -6.05 -14.80
N VAL A 165 -7.32 -5.34 -15.88
CA VAL A 165 -6.52 -4.12 -15.80
C VAL A 165 -7.26 -3.03 -15.02
N LEU A 166 -8.53 -2.80 -15.35
CA LEU A 166 -9.36 -1.78 -14.67
C LEU A 166 -9.65 -2.16 -13.22
N LEU A 167 -9.89 -3.44 -12.93
CA LEU A 167 -10.04 -3.97 -11.58
C LEU A 167 -8.77 -3.71 -10.76
N GLY A 168 -7.60 -4.11 -11.26
CA GLY A 168 -6.32 -3.91 -10.57
C GLY A 168 -6.03 -2.44 -10.31
N GLY A 169 -6.31 -1.58 -11.29
CA GLY A 169 -6.17 -0.13 -11.15
C GLY A 169 -7.12 0.47 -10.12
N SER A 170 -8.38 0.01 -10.10
CA SER A 170 -9.38 0.40 -9.11
C SER A 170 -8.95 0.00 -7.69
N VAL A 171 -8.58 -1.26 -7.48
CA VAL A 171 -8.09 -1.76 -6.18
C VAL A 171 -6.91 -0.93 -5.69
N GLY A 172 -5.89 -0.72 -6.52
CA GLY A 172 -4.73 0.10 -6.16
C GLY A 172 -5.11 1.55 -5.83
N ALA A 173 -5.94 2.18 -6.66
CA ALA A 173 -6.38 3.56 -6.47
C ALA A 173 -7.12 3.75 -5.13
N PHE A 174 -8.08 2.86 -4.83
CA PHE A 174 -8.88 2.95 -3.61
C PHE A 174 -8.08 2.59 -2.35
N ILE A 175 -7.13 1.65 -2.41
CA ILE A 175 -6.18 1.42 -1.31
C ILE A 175 -5.45 2.72 -0.96
N ALA A 176 -4.82 3.35 -1.96
CA ALA A 176 -4.09 4.59 -1.74
C ALA A 176 -5.01 5.74 -1.27
N LEU A 177 -6.20 5.87 -1.86
CA LEU A 177 -7.16 6.90 -1.51
C LEU A 177 -7.63 6.76 -0.06
N ILE A 178 -8.06 5.56 0.36
CA ILE A 178 -8.52 5.31 1.73
C ILE A 178 -7.40 5.53 2.75
N VAL A 179 -6.19 5.05 2.45
CA VAL A 179 -5.01 5.30 3.29
C VAL A 179 -4.78 6.81 3.48
N VAL A 180 -4.89 7.60 2.41
CA VAL A 180 -4.69 9.06 2.47
C VAL A 180 -5.83 9.77 3.20
N LEU A 181 -7.08 9.41 2.92
CA LEU A 181 -8.28 10.03 3.50
C LEU A 181 -8.33 9.79 5.00
N LEU A 182 -8.11 8.54 5.42
CA LEU A 182 -8.14 8.13 6.82
C LEU A 182 -6.82 8.38 7.55
N SER A 183 -5.79 8.96 6.90
CA SER A 183 -4.53 9.25 7.55
C SER A 183 -4.71 10.27 8.68
N ARG A 184 -4.24 9.93 9.88
CA ARG A 184 -4.35 10.78 11.07
C ARG A 184 -3.10 11.58 11.30
N ALA A 185 -1.92 11.03 11.03
CA ALA A 185 -0.65 11.73 11.21
C ALA A 185 0.34 11.45 10.08
N TRP A 186 1.09 12.49 9.68
CA TRP A 186 2.14 12.39 8.68
C TRP A 186 3.25 13.41 8.90
N LEU A 187 4.44 13.14 8.37
CA LEU A 187 5.54 14.11 8.23
C LEU A 187 5.63 14.56 6.78
N GLU A 188 5.65 15.86 6.54
CA GLU A 188 5.90 16.46 5.23
C GLU A 188 7.32 17.00 5.16
N VAL A 189 8.10 16.59 4.16
CA VAL A 189 9.44 17.14 3.91
C VAL A 189 9.32 18.52 3.25
N LYS A 190 9.73 19.59 3.95
CA LYS A 190 9.69 20.97 3.44
C LYS A 190 10.96 21.39 2.72
N SER A 191 12.12 20.87 3.10
CA SER A 191 13.42 21.15 2.47
C SER A 191 14.23 19.88 2.21
N GLY A 192 15.27 19.97 1.37
CA GLY A 192 16.15 18.86 1.02
C GLY A 192 15.71 18.06 -0.22
N LYS A 193 16.44 16.99 -0.55
CA LYS A 193 16.27 16.20 -1.80
C LYS A 193 14.91 15.51 -1.94
N LEU A 194 14.19 15.36 -0.84
CA LEU A 194 12.89 14.69 -0.77
C LEU A 194 11.72 15.67 -0.61
N GLN A 195 11.91 16.97 -0.85
CA GLN A 195 10.89 18.01 -0.73
C GLN A 195 9.53 17.59 -1.34
N GLY A 196 8.45 17.86 -0.60
CA GLY A 196 7.08 17.48 -0.96
C GLY A 196 6.76 16.00 -0.76
N THR A 197 7.62 15.25 -0.06
CA THR A 197 7.34 13.87 0.34
C THR A 197 6.62 13.84 1.66
N GLU A 198 5.53 13.06 1.70
CA GLU A 198 4.81 12.79 2.92
C GLU A 198 5.06 11.35 3.40
N PHE A 199 5.38 11.19 4.68
CA PHE A 199 5.52 9.91 5.36
C PHE A 199 4.33 9.73 6.30
N ILE A 200 3.48 8.74 6.03
CA ILE A 200 2.33 8.41 6.88
C ILE A 200 2.83 7.72 8.15
N LEU A 201 2.38 8.20 9.31
CA LEU A 201 2.85 7.73 10.61
C LEU A 201 1.87 6.78 11.33
N ASP A 202 0.68 6.56 10.78
CA ASP A 202 -0.41 5.88 11.50
C ASP A 202 -0.04 4.49 12.05
N LYS A 203 0.86 3.75 11.39
CA LYS A 203 1.36 2.44 11.86
C LYS A 203 2.13 2.55 13.18
N PHE A 204 2.77 3.69 13.43
CA PHE A 204 3.60 3.95 14.60
C PHE A 204 2.85 4.65 15.73
N LEU A 205 1.61 5.08 15.49
CA LEU A 205 0.80 5.81 16.46
C LEU A 205 0.38 4.97 17.69
N PRO A 206 -0.01 3.68 17.56
CA PRO A 206 -0.42 2.88 18.71
C PRO A 206 0.69 2.74 19.75
N LEU A 207 0.36 2.76 21.05
CA LEU A 207 1.33 2.66 22.14
C LEU A 207 2.17 1.37 22.08
N LYS A 208 1.51 0.25 21.75
CA LYS A 208 2.15 -1.07 21.54
C LYS A 208 2.73 -1.25 20.13
N GLY A 209 2.66 -0.22 19.29
CA GLY A 209 3.20 -0.23 17.93
C GLY A 209 4.74 -0.09 17.91
N PRO A 210 5.36 -0.35 16.75
CA PRO A 210 6.78 -0.09 16.56
C PRO A 210 7.08 1.41 16.69
N ALA A 211 8.34 1.76 16.99
CA ALA A 211 8.82 3.13 16.84
C ALA A 211 9.30 3.34 15.41
N ALA A 212 9.11 4.54 14.85
CA ALA A 212 9.69 4.90 13.57
C ALA A 212 11.08 5.50 13.77
N ILE A 213 12.06 5.04 13.00
CA ILE A 213 13.40 5.62 13.00
C ILE A 213 13.55 6.60 11.83
N ILE A 214 13.97 7.82 12.13
CA ILE A 214 14.39 8.83 11.16
C ILE A 214 15.91 8.80 11.07
N GLY A 215 16.46 8.69 9.87
CA GLY A 215 17.91 8.60 9.69
C GLY A 215 18.33 8.52 8.23
N SER A 216 19.63 8.49 7.96
CA SER A 216 20.15 8.38 6.58
C SER A 216 20.23 6.94 6.06
N SER A 217 20.20 5.94 6.95
CA SER A 217 20.35 4.55 6.55
C SER A 217 19.05 3.95 6.03
N VAL A 218 19.05 3.61 4.75
CA VAL A 218 17.93 2.91 4.09
C VAL A 218 17.65 1.52 4.70
N LEU A 219 18.59 0.94 5.43
CA LEU A 219 18.40 -0.37 6.09
C LEU A 219 17.94 -0.26 7.55
N LYS A 220 18.20 0.87 8.22
CA LYS A 220 17.95 1.04 9.66
C LYS A 220 16.92 2.11 10.02
N ALA A 221 16.53 2.95 9.06
CA ALA A 221 15.55 4.01 9.24
C ALA A 221 14.26 3.72 8.47
N ASP A 222 13.11 3.84 9.12
CA ASP A 222 11.81 3.79 8.46
C ASP A 222 11.63 5.01 7.54
N ILE A 223 12.01 6.19 8.05
CA ILE A 223 12.03 7.46 7.34
C ILE A 223 13.48 7.76 6.96
N ALA A 224 13.86 7.31 5.77
CA ALA A 224 15.20 7.51 5.24
C ALA A 224 15.32 8.90 4.59
N LEU A 225 16.18 9.75 5.15
CA LEU A 225 16.51 11.07 4.62
C LEU A 225 17.85 11.03 3.90
N THR A 226 17.91 11.55 2.67
CA THR A 226 19.15 11.60 1.89
C THR A 226 19.92 12.88 2.21
N ASP A 227 20.54 12.89 3.40
CA ASP A 227 21.22 14.05 3.96
C ASP A 227 22.52 13.59 4.67
N PRO A 228 23.71 14.12 4.27
CA PRO A 228 25.00 13.73 4.86
C PRO A 228 25.10 14.01 6.37
N ASP A 229 24.39 15.03 6.86
CA ASP A 229 24.41 15.44 8.26
C ASP A 229 23.43 14.62 9.11
N VAL A 230 22.61 13.78 8.48
CA VAL A 230 21.72 12.88 9.18
C VAL A 230 22.44 11.58 9.53
N ALA A 231 22.59 11.30 10.83
CA ALA A 231 23.10 10.00 11.30
C ALA A 231 22.26 8.80 10.77
N PRO A 232 22.86 7.59 10.64
CA PRO A 232 22.16 6.39 10.18
C PRO A 232 20.85 6.10 10.91
N GLN A 233 20.82 6.34 12.23
CA GLN A 233 19.64 6.41 13.08
C GLN A 233 19.77 7.70 13.87
N HIS A 234 19.06 8.75 13.46
CA HIS A 234 19.24 10.09 14.00
C HIS A 234 18.21 10.43 15.07
N ALA A 235 16.95 10.11 14.82
CA ALA A 235 15.88 10.35 15.76
C ALA A 235 14.89 9.19 15.77
N GLN A 236 14.24 8.97 16.90
CA GLN A 236 13.18 7.99 17.07
C GLN A 236 11.85 8.70 17.33
N LEU A 237 10.82 8.27 16.60
CA LEU A 237 9.45 8.72 16.78
C LEU A 237 8.63 7.58 17.37
N LYS A 238 8.10 7.78 18.58
CA LYS A 238 7.28 6.79 19.29
C LYS A 238 5.86 7.31 19.49
N GLY A 239 4.86 6.53 19.07
CA GLY A 239 3.45 6.84 19.31
C GLY A 239 2.97 6.43 20.70
N ALA A 240 1.97 7.16 21.19
CA ALA A 240 1.29 6.93 22.45
C ALA A 240 -0.25 7.05 22.27
N ASP A 241 -0.77 6.40 21.22
CA ASP A 241 -2.17 6.35 20.74
C ASP A 241 -2.76 7.68 20.26
N THR A 242 -2.44 8.78 20.94
CA THR A 242 -3.03 10.11 20.72
C THR A 242 -2.02 11.15 20.26
N HIS A 243 -0.74 10.87 20.42
CA HIS A 243 0.36 11.78 20.09
C HIS A 243 1.62 11.01 19.76
N PHE A 244 2.58 11.72 19.18
CA PHE A 244 3.94 11.23 19.00
C PHE A 244 4.91 11.96 19.92
N THR A 245 5.92 11.22 20.36
CA THR A 245 7.11 11.74 21.04
C THR A 245 8.31 11.50 20.13
N LEU A 246 9.09 12.56 19.91
CA LEU A 246 10.33 12.53 19.16
C LEU A 246 11.50 12.52 20.14
N GLN A 247 12.44 11.62 19.95
CA GLN A 247 13.66 11.49 20.74
C GLN A 247 14.88 11.62 19.83
N ASP A 248 15.84 12.45 20.25
CA ASP A 248 17.14 12.54 19.59
C ASP A 248 17.97 11.30 19.92
N MET A 249 18.55 10.69 18.90
CA MET A 249 19.50 9.57 18.98
C MET A 249 20.87 9.93 18.40
N SER A 250 21.04 11.16 17.92
CA SER A 250 22.26 11.57 17.24
C SER A 250 23.42 11.79 18.22
N MET A 251 24.63 11.43 17.79
CA MET A 251 25.84 11.79 18.53
C MET A 251 26.27 13.21 18.16
N GLY A 252 25.60 14.21 18.75
CA GLY A 252 26.05 15.60 18.73
C GLY A 252 25.35 16.54 17.75
N GLN A 253 25.04 16.07 16.53
CA GLN A 253 24.32 16.85 15.48
C GLN A 253 23.03 17.49 16.04
N GLY A 254 22.28 16.73 16.84
CA GLY A 254 21.09 17.19 17.53
C GLY A 254 19.84 17.13 16.66
N THR A 255 18.70 16.84 17.30
CA THR A 255 17.38 17.03 16.70
C THR A 255 16.79 18.36 17.17
N PHE A 256 16.16 19.11 16.27
CA PHE A 256 15.57 20.42 16.60
C PHE A 256 14.07 20.42 16.32
N VAL A 257 13.29 21.04 17.22
CA VAL A 257 11.87 21.30 17.01
C VAL A 257 11.60 22.79 17.19
N ASN A 258 11.02 23.43 16.16
CA ASN A 258 10.81 24.88 16.08
C ASN A 258 12.07 25.68 16.45
N GLY A 259 13.23 25.26 15.95
CA GLY A 259 14.53 25.90 16.17
C GLY A 259 15.19 25.59 17.53
N LYS A 260 14.54 24.88 18.45
CA LYS A 260 15.11 24.49 19.74
C LYS A 260 15.64 23.07 19.68
N ARG A 261 16.87 22.85 20.17
CA ARG A 261 17.43 21.50 20.30
C ARG A 261 16.67 20.72 21.38
N ILE A 262 16.39 19.45 21.12
CA ILE A 262 15.63 18.57 22.02
C ILE A 262 16.39 17.29 22.29
N GLU A 263 16.16 16.70 23.46
CA GLU A 263 16.48 15.29 23.73
C GLU A 263 15.24 14.43 23.54
N VAL A 264 14.11 14.86 24.11
CA VAL A 264 12.79 14.24 23.96
C VAL A 264 11.73 15.34 23.91
N GLN A 265 10.82 15.30 22.95
CA GLN A 265 9.71 16.24 22.84
C GLN A 265 8.44 15.57 22.32
N ARG A 266 7.31 15.82 23.00
CA ARG A 266 5.97 15.54 22.45
C ARG A 266 5.69 16.50 21.29
N LEU A 267 5.32 15.93 20.14
CA LEU A 267 4.97 16.70 18.95
C LEU A 267 3.54 17.22 19.02
N ALA A 268 3.35 18.40 18.45
CA ALA A 268 2.05 19.02 18.20
C ALA A 268 1.91 19.40 16.73
N ASN A 269 0.68 19.45 16.22
CA ASN A 269 0.39 19.79 14.83
C ASN A 269 1.17 21.03 14.36
N ARG A 270 1.72 20.97 13.14
CA ARG A 270 2.49 22.02 12.46
C ARG A 270 3.84 22.37 13.08
N GLN A 271 4.37 21.55 14.00
CA GLN A 271 5.74 21.72 14.47
C GLN A 271 6.74 21.36 13.37
N VAL A 272 7.76 22.21 13.22
CA VAL A 272 8.88 22.00 12.30
C VAL A 272 9.96 21.22 13.03
N ILE A 273 10.31 20.06 12.49
CA ILE A 273 11.40 19.21 12.96
C ILE A 273 12.55 19.39 11.99
N ARG A 274 13.74 19.73 12.49
CA ARG A 274 14.95 19.82 11.68
C ARG A 274 15.96 18.76 12.12
N VAL A 275 16.46 18.03 11.13
CA VAL A 275 17.42 16.92 11.29
C VAL A 275 18.47 17.10 10.19
N GLY A 276 19.72 17.41 10.57
CA GLY A 276 20.71 17.90 9.60
C GLY A 276 20.22 19.16 8.89
N ASP A 277 20.30 19.20 7.57
CA ASP A 277 19.80 20.28 6.71
C ASP A 277 18.33 20.08 6.26
N THR A 278 17.73 18.96 6.66
CA THR A 278 16.37 18.59 6.25
C THR A 278 15.33 19.09 7.27
N GLU A 279 14.33 19.82 6.78
CA GLU A 279 13.16 20.23 7.55
C GLU A 279 11.94 19.35 7.21
N LEU A 280 11.29 18.86 8.26
CA LEU A 280 10.05 18.09 8.24
C LEU A 280 8.99 18.88 9.00
N VAL A 281 7.74 18.84 8.56
CA VAL A 281 6.61 19.38 9.32
C VAL A 281 5.72 18.24 9.76
N TYR A 282 5.46 18.17 11.06
CA TYR A 282 4.52 17.21 11.61
C TYR A 282 3.09 17.70 11.46
N HIS A 283 2.24 16.82 10.95
CA HIS A 283 0.82 17.07 10.76
C HIS A 283 0.00 16.01 11.49
N GLU A 284 -1.05 16.45 12.16
CA GLU A 284 -2.09 15.59 12.73
C GLU A 284 -3.49 16.11 12.40
N LYS A 285 -4.41 15.20 12.08
CA LYS A 285 -5.85 15.44 12.05
C LYS A 285 -6.43 15.00 13.38
N ARG A 286 -7.06 15.95 14.07
CA ARG A 286 -7.88 15.67 15.26
C ARG A 286 -9.30 15.32 14.83
#